data_AF-A0AA96VLF5-F1
#
_entry.id   AF-A0AA96VLF5-F1
#
_cell.length_a   1.000
_cell.length_b   1.000
_cell.length_c   1.000
_cell.angle_alpha   90.00
_cell.angle_beta   90.00
_cell.angle_gamma   90.00
#
_symmetry.space_group_name_H-M   'P 1'
#
loop_
_entity.id
_entity.type
_entity.pdbx_description
1 polymer ?
#
loop_
_entity_poly.entity_id
_entity_poly.type
_entity_poly.pdbx_seq_one_letter_code
_entity_poly.pdbx_strand_id
1 'polypeptide(L)' 'MAREKKEWKPKITNLRKVIVDGKEEWVEFDPATYVIPAGHPYYDIIVGMHRGK' A
#
# COMPACT_ATOMS: atom_id res chain seq x y z
N MET A 1 -27.88 2.08 33.58
CA MET A 1 -27.08 1.53 32.46
C MET A 1 -26.20 2.65 31.93
N ALA A 2 -24.95 2.74 32.39
CA ALA A 2 -24.01 3.74 31.88
C ALA A 2 -23.54 3.30 30.50
N ARG A 3 -23.75 4.13 29.46
CA ARG A 3 -23.30 3.85 28.11
C ARG A 3 -21.78 4.02 28.08
N GLU A 4 -21.04 2.91 28.05
CA GLU A 4 -19.60 2.93 27.85
C GLU A 4 -19.30 3.59 26.49
N LYS A 5 -18.64 4.75 26.51
CA LYS A 5 -18.16 5.40 25.30
C LYS A 5 -16.96 4.58 24.80
N LYS A 6 -17.21 3.66 23.88
CA LYS A 6 -16.14 2.94 23.19
C LYS A 6 -15.29 3.95 22.40
N GLU A 7 -13.99 3.91 22.64
CA GLU A 7 -13.00 4.64 21.84
C GLU A 7 -13.14 4.22 20.37
N TRP A 8 -13.32 5.20 19.49
CA TRP A 8 -13.38 4.93 18.06
C TRP A 8 -11.97 4.57 17.55
N LYS A 9 -11.84 3.37 16.97
CA LYS A 9 -10.61 2.93 16.30
C LYS A 9 -10.87 2.88 14.80
N PRO A 10 -10.26 3.77 14.00
CA PRO A 10 -10.41 3.72 12.55
C PRO A 10 -9.79 2.43 12.02
N LYS A 11 -10.49 1.77 11.09
CA LYS A 11 -9.88 0.75 10.25
C LYS A 11 -9.29 1.47 9.03
N ILE A 12 -7.97 1.38 8.86
CA ILE A 12 -7.28 1.88 7.67
C ILE A 12 -7.19 0.72 6.68
N THR A 13 -7.72 0.91 5.48
CA THR A 13 -7.61 -0.04 4.36
C THR A 13 -6.67 0.54 3.32
N ASN A 14 -5.61 -0.19 2.98
CA ASN A 14 -4.67 0.19 1.93
C ASN A 14 -5.11 -0.48 0.62
N LEU A 15 -5.32 0.33 -0.43
CA LEU A 15 -5.76 -0.16 -1.74
C LEU A 15 -4.69 0.10 -2.79
N ARG A 16 -4.51 -0.85 -3.71
CA ARG A 16 -3.62 -0.73 -4.86
C ARG A 16 -4.40 -0.95 -6.15
N LYS A 17 -4.08 -0.14 -7.17
CA LYS A 17 -4.60 -0.32 -8.53
C LYS A 17 -3.84 -1.44 -9.23
N VAL A 18 -4.55 -2.44 -9.73
CA VAL A 18 -4.01 -3.56 -10.51
C VAL A 18 -4.81 -3.71 -11.79
N ILE A 19 -4.18 -4.22 -12.85
CA ILE A 19 -4.87 -4.56 -14.09
C ILE A 19 -5.15 -6.06 -14.05
N VAL A 20 -6.41 -6.45 -14.02
CA VAL A 20 -6.88 -7.84 -14.09
C VAL A 20 -7.74 -7.95 -15.34
N ASP A 21 -7.38 -8.86 -16.25
CA ASP A 21 -8.08 -9.08 -17.52
C ASP A 21 -8.34 -7.78 -18.34
N GLY A 22 -7.36 -6.87 -18.33
CA GLY A 22 -7.45 -5.58 -19.05
C GLY A 22 -8.32 -4.52 -18.38
N LYS A 23 -8.86 -4.80 -17.18
CA LYS A 23 -9.62 -3.83 -16.38
C LYS A 23 -8.82 -3.39 -15.16
N GLU A 24 -8.90 -2.10 -14.86
CA GLU A 24 -8.30 -1.56 -13.66
C GLU A 24 -9.19 -1.81 -12.43
N GLU A 25 -8.64 -2.49 -11.43
CA GLU A 25 -9.32 -2.83 -10.18
C GLU A 25 -8.53 -2.34 -8.97
N TRP A 26 -9.23 -2.01 -7.89
CA TRP A 26 -8.63 -1.66 -6.60
C TRP A 26 -8.67 -2.87 -5.68
N VAL A 27 -7.50 -3.34 -5.27
CA VAL A 27 -7.35 -4.53 -4.41
C VAL A 27 -6.71 -4.12 -3.08
N GLU A 28 -7.25 -4.64 -1.97
CA GLU A 28 -6.65 -4.45 -0.65
C GLU A 28 -5.30 -5.16 -0.59
N PHE A 29 -4.28 -4.47 -0.08
CA PHE A 29 -2.93 -5.01 0.00
C PHE A 29 -2.26 -4.63 1.32
N ASP A 30 -1.27 -5.42 1.71
CA ASP A 30 -0.39 -5.10 2.83
C ASP A 30 0.86 -4.35 2.32
N PRO A 31 1.06 -3.07 2.69
CA PRO A 31 2.23 -2.30 2.30
C PRO A 31 3.55 -2.90 2.78
N ALA A 32 3.57 -3.64 3.90
CA ALA A 32 4.79 -4.20 4.46
C ALA A 32 5.36 -5.34 3.61
N THR A 33 4.52 -5.99 2.81
CA THR A 33 4.91 -7.10 1.91
C THR A 33 4.98 -6.67 0.45
N TYR A 34 4.67 -5.41 0.15
CA TYR A 34 4.60 -4.91 -1.21
C TYR A 34 6.00 -4.70 -1.80
N VAL A 35 6.27 -5.38 -2.93
CA VAL A 35 7.50 -5.20 -3.70
C VAL A 35 7.23 -4.20 -4.83
N ILE A 36 8.01 -3.12 -4.85
CA ILE A 36 7.97 -2.13 -5.93
C ILE A 36 8.58 -2.76 -7.19
N PRO A 37 7.85 -2.84 -8.31
CA PRO A 37 8.37 -3.44 -9.53
C PRO A 37 9.41 -2.55 -10.21
N ALA A 38 10.30 -3.17 -10.99
CA ALA A 38 11.25 -2.45 -11.83
C ALA A 38 10.52 -1.57 -12.87
N GLY A 39 11.02 -0.36 -13.10
CA GLY A 39 10.37 0.64 -13.96
C GLY A 39 9.29 1.48 -13.27
N HIS A 40 8.97 1.21 -12.00
CA HIS A 40 8.19 2.14 -11.19
C HIS A 40 9.03 3.39 -10.89
N PRO A 41 8.49 4.62 -10.94
CA PRO A 41 9.28 5.85 -10.77
C PRO A 41 10.10 5.89 -9.47
N TYR A 42 9.56 5.29 -8.40
CA TYR A 42 10.24 5.21 -7.11
C TYR A 42 11.28 4.09 -7.01
N TYR A 43 11.20 3.08 -7.88
CA TYR A 43 12.15 1.97 -7.89
C TYR A 43 13.58 2.47 -8.17
N ASP A 44 13.73 3.28 -9.23
CA ASP A 44 15.04 3.79 -9.65
C ASP A 44 15.66 4.72 -8.59
N ILE A 45 14.82 5.49 -7.88
CA ILE A 45 15.25 6.35 -6.78
C ILE A 45 15.81 5.49 -5.63
N ILE A 46 15.06 4.47 -5.19
CA ILE A 46 15.45 3.60 -4.07
C ILE A 46 16.71 2.80 -4.42
N VAL A 47 16.77 2.24 -5.63
CA VAL A 47 17.95 1.50 -6.13
C VAL A 47 19.16 2.42 -6.23
N GLY A 48 19.00 3.64 -6.72
CA GLY A 48 20.07 4.65 -6.78
C GLY A 48 20.63 4.99 -5.40
N MET A 49 19.77 5.19 -4.41
CA MET A 49 20.17 5.43 -3.02
C MET A 49 20.97 4.27 -2.42
N HIS A 50 20.61 3.03 -2.77
CA HIS A 50 21.31 1.83 -2.28
C HIS A 50 22.65 1.59 -2.97
N ARG A 51 22.80 1.99 -4.24
CA ARG A 51 24.05 1.87 -5.02
C ARG A 51 25.10 2.93 -4.71
N GLY A 52 24.71 4.04 -4.08
CA GLY A 52 25.61 5.11 -3.64
C GLY A 52 26.29 4.88 -2.29
N LYS A 53 26.09 3.71 -1.67
CA LYS A 53 26.84 3.21 -0.51
C LYS A 53 27.89 2.22 -0.96
#